data_AF-A0A4Q4CVU0-F1
#
_entry.id   AF-A0A4Q4CVU0-F1
#
_cell.length_a   1.000
_cell.length_b   1.000
_cell.length_c   1.000
_cell.angle_alpha   90.00
_cell.angle_beta   90.00
_cell.angle_gamma   90.00
#
_symmetry.space_group_name_H-M   'P 1'
#
loop_
_entity.id
_entity.type
_entity.pdbx_description
1 polymer ?
#
loop_
_entity_poly.entity_id
_entity_poly.type
_entity_poly.pdbx_seq_one_letter_code
_entity_poly.pdbx_strand_id
1 'polypeptide(L)'
;MSVDSFNAKESLQVGDSSFDYYRLDAVSGDGVDVASLPFSLKILLEALLRTEDGADITSDDIRAIGAWDPKSEPTQEIQFTPARVIMQDFTGVPCVVDLAT
;
A
#
# COMPACT_ATOMS: atom_id res chain seq x y z
N MET A 1 -0.78 9.89 9.86
CA MET A 1 0.07 10.52 8.81
C MET A 1 1.19 9.53 8.57
N SER A 2 1.50 9.19 7.31
CA SER A 2 2.47 8.12 7.03
C SER A 2 3.81 8.39 7.72
N VAL A 3 4.44 7.36 8.29
CA VAL A 3 5.80 7.45 8.86
C VAL A 3 6.81 7.77 7.75
N ASP A 4 6.53 7.32 6.52
CA ASP A 4 7.35 7.55 5.32
C ASP A 4 8.83 7.19 5.52
N SER A 5 9.09 6.00 6.08
CA SER A 5 10.44 5.53 6.45
C SER A 5 11.42 5.51 5.27
N PHE A 6 10.90 5.43 4.04
CA PHE A 6 11.67 5.37 2.80
C PHE A 6 11.78 6.72 2.08
N ASN A 7 11.25 7.80 2.64
CA ASN A 7 11.13 9.11 1.96
C ASN A 7 10.51 8.97 0.56
N ALA A 8 9.46 8.16 0.48
CA ALA A 8 8.75 7.83 -0.75
C ALA A 8 7.76 8.93 -1.15
N LYS A 9 7.30 9.76 -0.21
CA LYS A 9 6.36 10.84 -0.52
C LYS A 9 7.03 11.93 -1.36
N GLU A 10 6.43 12.28 -2.48
CA GLU A 10 6.83 13.41 -3.33
C GLU A 10 5.61 14.18 -3.82
N SER A 11 5.82 15.42 -4.27
CA SER A 11 4.76 16.27 -4.83
C SER A 11 4.94 16.43 -6.34
N LEU A 12 3.86 16.20 -7.08
CA LEU A 12 3.74 16.40 -8.51
C LEU A 12 3.01 17.71 -8.79
N GLN A 13 3.69 18.66 -9.44
CA GLN A 13 3.09 19.92 -9.87
C GLN A 13 2.46 19.77 -11.27
N VAL A 14 1.18 20.10 -11.40
CA VAL A 14 0.44 20.10 -12.66
C VAL A 14 -0.27 21.45 -12.84
N GLY A 15 0.36 22.34 -13.59
CA GLY A 15 -0.08 23.74 -13.70
C GLY A 15 -0.01 24.42 -12.33
N ASP A 16 -1.13 24.96 -11.86
CA ASP A 16 -1.24 25.61 -10.56
C ASP A 16 -1.58 24.65 -9.41
N SER A 17 -1.85 23.37 -9.72
CA SER A 17 -2.23 22.35 -8.74
C SER A 17 -1.02 21.50 -8.31
N SER A 18 -0.99 21.14 -7.03
CA SER A 18 0.02 20.23 -6.46
C SER A 18 -0.65 18.97 -5.93
N PHE A 19 -0.07 17.81 -6.22
CA PHE A 19 -0.58 16.50 -5.80
C PHE A 19 0.52 15.71 -5.11
N ASP A 20 0.22 15.12 -3.96
CA ASP A 20 1.14 14.20 -3.30
C ASP A 20 1.00 12.80 -3.89
N TYR A 21 2.13 12.12 -4.07
CA TYR A 21 2.20 10.72 -4.50
C TYR A 21 3.34 10.00 -3.80
N TYR A 22 3.31 8.66 -3.81
CA TYR A 22 4.36 7.83 -3.21
C TYR A 22 5.13 7.12 -4.32
N ARG A 23 6.42 7.44 -4.43
CA ARG A 23 7.36 6.87 -5.38
C ARG A 23 7.70 5.44 -5.04
N LEU A 24 7.42 4.53 -5.98
CA LEU A 24 7.80 3.12 -5.81
C LEU A 24 9.33 2.92 -5.83
N ASP A 25 10.05 3.68 -6.65
CA ASP A 25 11.50 3.57 -6.80
C ASP A 25 12.28 3.96 -5.54
N ALA A 26 11.63 4.64 -4.58
CA ALA A 26 12.21 5.01 -3.29
C ALA A 26 12.73 3.81 -2.49
N VAL A 27 12.15 2.61 -2.66
CA VAL A 27 12.56 1.39 -1.94
C VAL A 27 13.61 0.56 -2.69
N SER A 28 14.04 0.99 -3.89
CA SER A 28 14.98 0.19 -4.72
C SER A 28 16.36 0.01 -4.07
N GLY A 29 16.77 0.93 -3.19
CA GLY A 29 18.00 0.84 -2.42
C GLY A 29 17.91 -0.05 -1.18
N ASP A 30 16.71 -0.43 -0.77
CA ASP A 30 16.40 -1.15 0.47
C ASP A 30 16.11 -2.65 0.23
N GLY A 31 16.59 -3.18 -0.90
CA GLY A 31 16.44 -4.60 -1.24
C GLY A 31 15.12 -4.95 -1.93
N VAL A 32 14.32 -3.97 -2.35
CA VAL A 32 13.09 -4.19 -3.12
C VAL A 32 13.38 -4.01 -4.61
N ASP A 33 13.34 -5.09 -5.39
CA ASP A 33 13.40 -4.99 -6.85
C ASP A 33 12.02 -4.65 -7.44
N VAL A 34 11.69 -3.36 -7.42
CA VAL A 34 10.43 -2.84 -7.94
C VAL A 34 10.22 -3.18 -9.41
N ALA A 35 11.28 -3.28 -10.20
CA ALA A 35 11.16 -3.51 -11.64
C ALA A 35 10.58 -4.89 -11.95
N SER A 36 11.03 -5.92 -11.24
CA SER A 36 10.60 -7.32 -11.44
C SER A 36 9.23 -7.65 -10.84
N LEU A 37 8.70 -6.81 -9.94
CA LEU A 37 7.39 -7.04 -9.34
C LEU A 37 6.25 -7.02 -10.40
N PRO A 38 5.31 -7.99 -10.33
CA PRO A 38 4.05 -7.90 -11.04
C PRO A 38 3.29 -6.61 -10.72
N PHE A 39 2.51 -6.10 -11.68
CA PHE A 39 1.75 -4.86 -11.50
C PHE A 39 0.80 -4.87 -10.30
N SER A 40 0.19 -6.02 -9.97
CA SER A 40 -0.65 -6.16 -8.78
C SER A 40 0.12 -5.91 -7.49
N LEU A 41 1.37 -6.39 -7.40
CA LEU A 41 2.23 -6.16 -6.23
C LEU A 41 2.77 -4.74 -6.18
N LYS A 42 2.95 -4.07 -7.32
CA LYS A 42 3.26 -2.63 -7.35
C LYS A 42 2.15 -1.78 -6.76
N ILE A 43 0.88 -2.15 -6.99
CA ILE A 43 -0.28 -1.47 -6.38
C ILE A 43 -0.29 -1.69 -4.86
N LEU A 44 -0.03 -2.93 -4.42
CA LEU A 44 0.05 -3.25 -2.99
C LEU A 44 1.21 -2.48 -2.32
N LEU A 45 2.38 -2.45 -2.96
CA LEU A 45 3.54 -1.70 -2.50
C LEU A 45 3.25 -0.20 -2.32
N GLU A 46 2.59 0.44 -3.29
CA GLU A 46 2.18 1.85 -3.15
C GLU A 46 1.27 2.04 -1.95
N ALA A 47 0.30 1.14 -1.78
CA ALA A 47 -0.64 1.25 -0.68
C ALA A 47 0.10 1.17 0.66
N LEU A 48 1.03 0.22 0.83
CA LEU A 48 1.84 0.09 2.04
C LEU A 48 2.69 1.35 2.30
N LEU A 49 3.37 1.88 1.28
CA LEU A 49 4.17 3.12 1.41
C LEU A 49 3.31 4.30 1.86
N ARG A 50 2.11 4.43 1.29
CA ARG A 50 1.18 5.51 1.60
C ARG A 50 0.52 5.39 2.98
N THR A 51 0.38 4.17 3.51
CA THR A 51 -0.31 3.91 4.77
C THR A 51 0.58 3.36 5.87
N GLU A 52 1.90 3.44 5.73
CA GLU A 52 2.86 3.06 6.78
C GLU A 52 2.59 3.84 8.08
N ASP A 53 2.36 3.13 9.17
CA ASP A 53 2.09 3.72 10.48
C ASP A 53 3.05 3.24 11.57
N GLY A 54 3.95 2.30 11.24
CA GLY A 54 4.95 1.75 12.15
C GLY A 54 4.38 0.75 13.18
N ALA A 55 3.10 0.40 13.09
CA ALA A 55 2.45 -0.55 13.98
C ALA A 55 1.75 -1.67 13.19
N ASP A 56 0.75 -1.33 12.37
CA ASP A 56 0.00 -2.29 11.55
C ASP A 56 0.64 -2.46 10.17
N ILE A 57 1.25 -1.39 9.64
CA ILE A 57 2.03 -1.41 8.41
C ILE A 57 3.43 -0.90 8.73
N THR A 58 4.40 -1.81 8.63
CA THR A 58 5.79 -1.56 8.99
C THR A 58 6.72 -1.50 7.78
N SER A 59 7.91 -0.93 7.98
CA SER A 59 8.96 -0.96 6.97
C SER A 59 9.37 -2.39 6.56
N ASP A 60 9.18 -3.38 7.44
CA ASP A 60 9.47 -4.77 7.15
C ASP A 60 8.39 -5.40 6.26
N ASP A 61 7.12 -5.03 6.41
CA ASP A 61 6.05 -5.44 5.49
C ASP A 61 6.30 -4.90 4.06
N ILE A 62 6.81 -3.66 3.96
CA ILE A 62 7.20 -3.05 2.69
C ILE A 62 8.36 -3.81 2.05
N ARG A 63 9.38 -4.19 2.82
CA ARG A 63 10.52 -5.00 2.33
C ARG A 63 10.09 -6.42 1.94
N ALA A 64 9.12 -7.00 2.63
CA ALA A 64 8.61 -8.34 2.34
C ALA A 64 7.99 -8.44 0.93
N ILE A 65 7.34 -7.38 0.44
CA ILE A 65 6.87 -7.32 -0.95
C ILE A 65 8.03 -7.43 -1.95
N GLY A 66 9.16 -6.78 -1.65
CA GLY A 66 10.36 -6.85 -2.50
C GLY A 66 11.02 -8.22 -2.54
N ALA A 67 10.88 -8.99 -1.48
CA ALA A 67 11.38 -10.36 -1.38
C ALA A 67 10.39 -11.41 -1.92
N TRP A 68 9.32 -10.99 -2.59
CA TRP A 68 8.30 -11.91 -3.10
C TRP A 68 8.87 -12.92 -4.10
N ASP A 69 8.70 -14.21 -3.78
CA ASP A 69 9.00 -15.31 -4.69
C ASP A 69 7.69 -16.06 -5.05
N PRO A 70 7.30 -16.09 -6.35
CA PRO A 70 6.10 -16.79 -6.80
C PRO A 70 6.11 -18.31 -6.55
N LYS A 71 7.28 -18.90 -6.32
CA LYS A 71 7.43 -20.34 -6.04
C LYS A 71 7.45 -20.67 -4.55
N SER A 72 7.59 -19.66 -3.69
CA SER A 72 7.59 -19.85 -2.25
C SER A 72 6.18 -20.14 -1.73
N GLU A 73 6.08 -20.89 -0.64
CA GLU A 73 4.82 -20.98 0.09
C GLU A 73 4.53 -19.65 0.80
N PRO A 74 3.27 -19.18 0.84
CA PRO A 74 2.90 -17.97 1.58
C PRO A 74 3.23 -18.15 3.08
N THR A 75 4.06 -17.26 3.62
CA THR A 75 4.55 -17.33 5.01
C THR A 75 4.27 -16.07 5.83
N GLN A 76 3.92 -14.97 5.17
CA GLN A 76 3.63 -13.68 5.80
C GLN A 76 2.31 -13.11 5.27
N GLU A 77 1.47 -12.65 6.19
CA GLU A 77 0.29 -11.86 5.87
C GLU A 77 0.67 -10.40 5.72
N ILE A 78 0.02 -9.70 4.79
CA ILE A 78 0.27 -8.29 4.51
C ILE A 78 -1.03 -7.52 4.72
N GLN A 79 -0.98 -6.46 5.52
CA GLN A 79 -2.10 -5.55 5.71
C GLN A 79 -2.32 -4.73 4.44
N PHE A 80 -3.56 -4.61 3.97
CA PHE A 80 -3.89 -3.81 2.81
C PHE A 80 -5.08 -2.90 3.10
N THR A 81 -4.89 -1.60 2.93
CA THR A 81 -5.95 -0.60 3.06
C THR A 81 -6.43 -0.16 1.67
N PRO A 82 -7.60 -0.65 1.20
CA PRO A 82 -8.13 -0.26 -0.10
C PRO A 82 -8.50 1.21 -0.15
N ALA A 83 -8.38 1.83 -1.32
CA ALA A 83 -8.75 3.23 -1.51
C ALA A 83 -10.27 3.50 -1.44
N ARG A 84 -11.10 2.48 -1.70
CA ARG A 84 -12.56 2.57 -1.70
C ARG A 84 -13.20 1.20 -1.55
N VAL A 85 -14.42 1.19 -1.02
CA VAL A 85 -15.28 0.00 -0.92
C VAL A 85 -16.51 0.22 -1.80
N ILE A 86 -16.91 -0.82 -2.53
CA ILE A 86 -18.19 -0.87 -3.22
C ILE A 86 -19.06 -1.92 -2.52
N MET A 87 -20.28 -1.54 -2.14
CA MET A 87 -21.22 -2.44 -1.45
C MET A 87 -22.39 -2.75 -2.36
N GLN A 88 -22.80 -4.02 -2.38
CA GLN A 88 -24.03 -4.46 -3.03
C GLN A 88 -25.19 -4.33 -2.05
N ASP A 89 -26.38 -4.08 -2.58
CA ASP A 89 -27.60 -3.74 -1.86
C ASP A 89 -27.93 -4.69 -0.68
N PHE A 90 -27.81 -6.01 -0.85
CA PHE A 90 -28.12 -6.99 0.20
C PHE A 90 -26.99 -7.18 1.20
N THR A 91 -25.73 -7.03 0.78
CA THR A 91 -24.56 -7.15 1.67
C THR A 91 -24.20 -5.84 2.38
N GLY A 92 -24.67 -4.70 1.87
CA GLY A 92 -24.43 -3.38 2.44
C GLY A 92 -25.32 -3.05 3.62
N VAL A 93 -26.56 -3.58 3.67
CA VAL A 93 -27.49 -3.35 4.78
C VAL A 93 -26.89 -3.71 6.15
N PRO A 94 -26.36 -4.93 6.39
CA PRO A 94 -25.75 -5.26 7.68
C PRO A 94 -24.55 -4.37 8.01
N CYS A 95 -23.70 -4.05 7.03
CA CYS A 95 -22.55 -3.15 7.24
C CYS A 95 -22.98 -1.74 7.68
N VAL A 96 -24.04 -1.20 7.09
CA VAL A 96 -24.59 0.12 7.49
C VAL A 96 -25.24 0.06 8.87
N VAL A 97 -25.90 -1.06 9.22
CA VAL A 97 -26.46 -1.26 10.57
C VAL A 97 -25.33 -1.27 11.61
N ASP A 98 -24.25 -2.01 11.37
CA ASP A 98 -23.10 -2.08 12.27
C ASP A 98 -22.44 -0.70 12.48
N LEU A 99 -22.40 0.15 11.45
CA LEU A 99 -21.89 1.53 11.58
C LEU A 99 -22.80 2.46 12.39
N ALA A 100 -24.10 2.16 12.46
CA ALA A 100 -25.08 3.01 13.14
C ALA A 100 -25.23 2.70 14.64
N THR A 101 -24.79 1.52 15.08
CA THR A 101 -24.89 1.03 16.47
C THR A 101 -23.59 1.21 17.24
#